data_AF-A0A504YGS6-F1
#
_entry.id   AF-A0A504YGS6-F1
#
_cell.length_a   1.000
_cell.length_b   1.000
_cell.length_c   1.000
_cell.angle_alpha   90.00
_cell.angle_beta   90.00
_cell.angle_gamma   90.00
#
_symmetry.space_group_name_H-M   'P 1'
#
loop_
_entity.id
_entity.type
_entity.pdbx_description
1 polymer ?
#
loop_
_entity_poly.entity_id
_entity_poly.type
_entity_poly.pdbx_seq_one_letter_code
_entity_poly.pdbx_strand_id
1 'polypeptide(L)'
;MLPYVRCLSGRYSPRVYVIANTDKISEDRLHAVEQLKEGEYTVVRIPRAREVKQSYVTSIFTTVRSTISSISLVFHTCPRLILCNGPGTCIPVCFAAVLARVLLFRQTLIVFVESVCRTRTLSLTGKILYYSRCADVIVQWPQLHAAYPDTVYLGLLS
;
A
#
# COMPACT_ATOMS: atom_id res chain seq x y z
N MET A 1 9.42 -0.31 1.16
CA MET A 1 8.87 1.01 0.77
C MET A 1 9.82 2.18 0.99
N LEU A 2 10.47 2.31 2.15
CA LEU A 2 11.36 3.44 2.44
C LEU A 2 12.45 3.73 1.38
N PRO A 3 13.07 2.72 0.71
CA PRO A 3 13.97 2.99 -0.42
C PRO A 3 13.28 3.72 -1.57
N TYR A 4 12.03 3.36 -1.90
CA TYR A 4 11.26 4.00 -2.96
C TYR A 4 10.94 5.46 -2.62
N VAL A 5 10.66 5.73 -1.34
CA VAL A 5 10.41 7.09 -0.86
C VAL A 5 11.58 8.01 -1.18
N ARG A 6 12.84 7.53 -1.08
CA ARG A 6 14.04 8.33 -1.45
C ARG A 6 14.06 8.73 -2.93
N CYS A 7 13.52 7.91 -3.82
CA CYS A 7 13.49 8.20 -5.26
C CYS A 7 12.33 9.11 -5.70
N LEU A 8 11.32 9.35 -4.85
CA LEU A 8 10.16 10.17 -5.22
C LEU A 8 10.52 11.66 -5.41
N SER A 9 10.38 12.19 -6.60
CA SER A 9 10.58 13.63 -6.86
C SER A 9 9.49 14.52 -6.22
N GLY A 10 9.71 15.84 -6.21
CA GLY A 10 8.72 16.83 -5.75
C GLY A 10 7.38 16.80 -6.50
N ARG A 11 7.32 16.17 -7.68
CA ARG A 11 6.06 15.98 -8.45
C ARG A 11 5.01 15.13 -7.71
N TYR A 12 5.42 14.39 -6.68
CA TYR A 12 4.54 13.56 -5.87
C TYR A 12 4.10 14.24 -4.56
N SER A 13 4.21 15.56 -4.45
CA SER A 13 3.71 16.34 -3.31
C SER A 13 2.27 16.84 -3.54
N PRO A 14 1.41 16.90 -2.50
CA PRO A 14 1.65 16.52 -1.11
C PRO A 14 1.68 14.99 -0.91
N ARG A 15 2.59 14.54 -0.03
CA ARG A 15 2.81 13.11 0.25
C ARG A 15 2.05 12.69 1.51
N VAL A 16 1.18 11.69 1.41
CA VAL A 16 0.48 11.15 2.59
C VAL A 16 0.96 9.75 2.89
N TYR A 17 1.57 9.60 4.07
CA TYR A 17 2.12 8.35 4.55
C TYR A 17 1.15 7.68 5.51
N VAL A 18 0.73 6.47 5.16
CA VAL A 18 -0.18 5.68 5.98
C VAL A 18 0.62 4.63 6.74
N ILE A 19 0.68 4.77 8.06
CA ILE A 19 1.47 3.89 8.94
C ILE A 19 0.52 3.19 9.92
N ALA A 20 0.86 1.94 10.27
CA ALA A 20 0.17 1.22 11.34
C ALA A 20 0.46 1.85 12.71
N ASN A 21 -0.54 1.94 13.60
CA ASN A 21 -0.37 2.49 14.96
C ASN A 21 0.80 1.90 15.77
N THR A 22 1.17 0.65 15.51
CA THR A 22 2.20 -0.09 16.25
C THR A 22 3.59 -0.01 15.61
N ASP A 23 3.74 0.60 14.44
CA ASP A 23 5.00 0.62 13.69
C ASP A 23 5.76 1.94 13.86
N LYS A 24 6.31 2.15 15.06
CA LYS A 24 7.14 3.33 15.39
C LYS A 24 8.46 3.36 14.60
N ILE A 25 9.04 2.20 14.31
CA ILE A 25 10.32 2.10 13.60
C ILE A 25 10.21 2.66 12.18
N SER A 26 9.10 2.36 11.48
CA SER A 26 8.86 2.91 10.15
C SER A 26 8.63 4.42 10.16
N GLU A 27 8.01 4.95 11.22
CA GLU A 27 7.78 6.39 11.39
C GLU A 27 9.09 7.16 11.60
N ASP A 28 9.96 6.69 12.50
CA ASP A 28 11.26 7.33 12.76
C ASP A 28 12.13 7.39 11.49
N ARG A 29 12.16 6.28 10.73
CA ARG A 29 12.90 6.22 9.47
C ARG A 29 12.30 7.11 8.39
N LEU A 30 10.98 7.27 8.37
CA LEU A 30 10.30 8.15 7.43
C LEU A 30 10.70 9.61 7.69
N HIS A 31 10.68 10.05 8.95
CA HIS A 31 11.10 11.41 9.31
C HIS A 31 12.56 11.68 8.91
N ALA A 32 13.46 10.72 9.15
CA ALA A 32 14.85 10.85 8.73
C ALA A 32 15.02 10.97 7.20
N VAL A 33 14.16 10.32 6.40
CA VAL A 33 14.20 10.42 4.94
C VAL A 33 13.58 11.72 4.45
N GLU A 34 12.43 12.13 4.99
CA GLU A 34 11.75 13.38 4.58
C GLU A 34 12.50 14.64 5.02
N GLN A 35 13.29 14.60 6.10
CA GLN A 35 14.19 15.71 6.46
C GLN A 35 15.20 16.07 5.35
N LEU A 36 15.52 15.11 4.47
CA LEU A 36 16.42 15.29 3.35
C LEU A 36 15.68 15.66 2.04
N LYS A 37 14.36 15.87 2.09
CA LYS A 37 13.52 16.11 0.92
C LYS A 37 12.70 17.37 1.02
N GLU A 38 12.45 17.98 -0.12
CA GLU A 38 11.54 19.12 -0.26
C GLU A 38 10.11 18.66 -0.56
N GLY A 39 9.13 19.40 -0.05
CA GLY A 39 7.70 19.20 -0.26
C GLY A 39 6.92 18.85 1.00
N GLU A 40 5.63 19.15 1.00
CA GLU A 40 4.75 18.88 2.13
C GLU A 40 4.46 17.37 2.25
N TYR A 41 4.48 16.89 3.48
CA TYR A 41 4.07 15.54 3.81
C TYR A 41 3.20 15.50 5.06
N THR A 42 2.33 14.49 5.13
CA THR A 42 1.47 14.22 6.28
C THR A 42 1.55 12.75 6.64
N VAL A 43 1.69 12.46 7.93
CA VAL A 43 1.69 11.08 8.44
C VAL A 43 0.34 10.81 9.08
N VAL A 44 -0.35 9.78 8.59
CA VAL A 44 -1.64 9.32 9.10
C VAL A 44 -1.49 7.92 9.66
N ARG A 45 -1.94 7.74 10.90
CA ARG A 45 -1.89 6.46 11.59
C ARG A 45 -3.22 5.73 11.44
N ILE A 46 -3.17 4.49 10.96
CA ILE A 46 -4.33 3.62 10.87
C ILE A 46 -4.18 2.40 11.79
N PRO A 47 -5.29 1.89 12.36
CA PRO A 47 -5.25 0.63 13.10
C PRO A 47 -4.85 -0.50 12.16
N ARG A 48 -4.04 -1.46 12.65
CA ARG A 48 -3.69 -2.62 11.84
C ARG A 48 -4.94 -3.45 11.53
N ALA A 49 -5.06 -3.90 10.28
CA ALA A 49 -6.14 -4.81 9.87
C ALA A 49 -6.06 -6.15 10.61
N ARG A 50 -4.85 -6.60 10.95
CA ARG A 50 -4.59 -7.83 11.73
C ARG A 50 -3.37 -7.65 12.63
N GLU A 51 -3.52 -7.96 13.91
CA GLU A 51 -2.39 -8.09 14.83
C GLU A 51 -1.73 -9.48 14.69
N VAL A 52 -0.43 -9.55 14.97
CA VAL A 52 0.33 -10.81 14.87
C VAL A 52 -0.25 -11.82 15.88
N LYS A 53 -0.60 -13.02 15.41
CA LYS A 53 -1.32 -14.10 16.15
C LYS A 53 -2.84 -13.93 16.34
N GLN A 54 -3.47 -12.93 15.73
CA GLN A 54 -4.93 -12.78 15.77
C GLN A 54 -5.64 -13.82 14.89
N SER A 55 -6.77 -14.36 15.36
CA SER A 55 -7.58 -15.33 14.61
C SER A 55 -8.22 -14.70 13.37
N TYR A 56 -8.42 -15.47 12.30
CA TYR A 56 -9.03 -14.97 11.06
C TYR A 56 -10.42 -14.35 11.28
N VAL A 57 -11.21 -14.88 12.22
CA VAL A 57 -12.57 -14.38 12.52
C VAL A 57 -12.52 -13.04 13.25
N THR A 58 -11.67 -12.90 14.27
CA THR A 58 -11.51 -11.61 14.99
C THR A 58 -10.82 -10.56 14.12
N SER A 59 -10.02 -10.99 13.14
CA SER A 59 -9.40 -10.11 12.14
C SER A 59 -10.43 -9.42 11.24
N ILE A 60 -11.64 -9.95 11.09
CA ILE A 60 -12.69 -9.32 10.26
C ILE A 60 -13.12 -7.99 10.89
N PHE A 61 -13.38 -7.96 12.20
CA PHE A 61 -13.81 -6.75 12.91
C PHE A 61 -12.74 -5.65 12.88
N THR A 62 -11.47 -6.01 13.07
CA THR A 62 -10.35 -5.05 12.96
C THR A 62 -10.12 -4.59 11.51
N THR A 63 -10.43 -5.45 10.53
CA THR A 63 -10.41 -5.09 9.11
C THR A 63 -11.54 -4.10 8.76
N VAL A 64 -12.76 -4.30 9.27
CA VAL A 64 -13.88 -3.37 9.06
C VAL A 64 -13.56 -1.99 9.66
N ARG A 65 -13.04 -1.96 10.89
CA ARG A 65 -12.65 -0.68 11.53
C ARG A 65 -11.55 0.04 10.73
N SER A 66 -10.53 -0.68 10.28
CA SER A 66 -9.48 -0.08 9.43
C SER A 66 -10.02 0.34 8.06
N THR A 67 -11.05 -0.33 7.54
CA THR A 67 -11.72 0.02 6.29
C THR A 67 -12.48 1.33 6.41
N ILE A 68 -13.26 1.54 7.48
CA ILE A 68 -13.96 2.81 7.70
C ILE A 68 -12.97 3.99 7.80
N SER A 69 -11.89 3.82 8.58
CA SER A 69 -10.84 4.84 8.66
C SER A 69 -10.15 5.09 7.32
N SER A 70 -9.92 4.04 6.53
CA SER A 70 -9.31 4.14 5.21
C SER A 70 -10.23 4.82 4.19
N ILE A 71 -11.54 4.56 4.25
CA ILE A 71 -12.55 5.23 3.42
C ILE A 71 -12.53 6.72 3.73
N SER A 72 -12.64 7.11 5.01
CA SER A 72 -12.58 8.52 5.38
C SER A 72 -11.29 9.18 4.87
N LEU A 73 -10.14 8.53 5.09
CA LEU A 73 -8.85 9.05 4.63
C LEU A 73 -8.80 9.24 3.11
N VAL A 74 -9.15 8.23 2.32
CA VAL A 74 -9.07 8.29 0.86
C VAL A 74 -10.03 9.34 0.29
N PHE A 75 -11.22 9.47 0.88
CA PHE A 75 -12.21 10.47 0.45
C PHE A 75 -11.76 11.90 0.77
N HIS A 76 -11.13 12.14 1.91
CA HIS A 76 -10.58 13.46 2.26
C HIS A 76 -9.32 13.79 1.45
N THR A 77 -8.42 12.84 1.28
CA THR A 77 -7.11 13.09 0.65
C THR A 77 -7.18 13.08 -0.88
N CYS A 78 -8.19 12.41 -1.46
CA CYS A 78 -8.36 12.24 -2.90
C CYS A 78 -7.07 11.89 -3.66
N PRO A 79 -6.39 10.78 -3.30
CA PRO A 79 -5.09 10.45 -3.89
C PRO A 79 -5.21 10.09 -5.38
N ARG A 80 -4.27 10.57 -6.19
CA ARG A 80 -4.11 10.16 -7.60
C ARG A 80 -3.30 8.87 -7.75
N LEU A 81 -2.41 8.60 -6.80
CA LEU A 81 -1.55 7.43 -6.77
C LEU A 81 -1.51 6.87 -5.36
N ILE A 82 -1.70 5.57 -5.24
CA ILE A 82 -1.48 4.81 -4.02
C ILE A 82 -0.36 3.83 -4.30
N LEU A 83 0.77 4.02 -3.62
CA LEU A 83 1.87 3.08 -3.62
C LEU A 83 1.84 2.31 -2.31
N CYS A 84 1.76 0.98 -2.36
CA CYS A 84 1.72 0.15 -1.17
C CYS A 84 2.66 -1.05 -1.26
N ASN A 85 3.33 -1.36 -0.16
CA ASN A 85 4.04 -2.62 0.04
C ASN A 85 3.73 -3.12 1.45
N GLY A 86 3.34 -4.37 1.57
CA GLY A 86 3.14 -5.00 2.88
C GLY A 86 1.75 -5.61 3.08
N PRO A 87 1.59 -6.39 4.16
CA PRO A 87 0.45 -7.28 4.36
C PRO A 87 -0.77 -6.55 4.97
N GLY A 88 -1.96 -6.98 4.56
CA GLY A 88 -3.24 -6.78 5.26
C GLY A 88 -3.77 -5.34 5.35
N THR A 89 -2.99 -4.37 5.83
CA THR A 89 -3.38 -2.96 6.03
C THR A 89 -3.58 -2.20 4.73
N CYS A 90 -2.91 -2.61 3.66
CA CYS A 90 -3.08 -2.02 2.33
C CYS A 90 -4.41 -2.41 1.67
N ILE A 91 -5.01 -3.55 2.03
CA ILE A 91 -6.28 -4.02 1.44
C ILE A 91 -7.41 -3.02 1.74
N PRO A 92 -7.66 -2.60 3.01
CA PRO A 92 -8.61 -1.53 3.33
C PRO A 92 -8.41 -0.24 2.53
N VAL A 93 -7.16 0.20 2.36
CA VAL A 93 -6.82 1.43 1.65
C VAL A 93 -7.07 1.29 0.14
N CYS A 94 -6.67 0.17 -0.46
CA CYS A 94 -6.92 -0.11 -1.87
C CYS A 94 -8.42 -0.25 -2.15
N PHE A 95 -9.16 -0.93 -1.26
CA PHE A 95 -10.61 -1.06 -1.36
C PHE A 95 -11.31 0.30 -1.28
N ALA A 96 -10.90 1.15 -0.34
CA ALA A 96 -11.41 2.52 -0.22
C ALA A 96 -11.17 3.34 -1.50
N ALA A 97 -10.02 3.16 -2.15
CA ALA A 97 -9.71 3.82 -3.42
C ALA A 97 -10.54 3.30 -4.60
N VAL A 98 -10.76 1.99 -4.67
CA VAL A 98 -11.67 1.41 -5.65
C VAL A 98 -13.10 1.91 -5.44
N LEU A 99 -13.54 2.00 -4.18
CA LEU A 99 -14.86 2.53 -3.84
C LEU A 99 -14.97 4.01 -4.25
N ALA A 100 -13.97 4.84 -3.94
CA ALA A 100 -13.91 6.23 -4.39
C ALA A 100 -13.90 6.35 -5.92
N ARG A 101 -13.23 5.43 -6.62
CA ARG A 101 -13.24 5.38 -8.09
C ARG A 101 -14.64 5.12 -8.65
N VAL A 102 -15.41 4.22 -8.03
CA VAL A 102 -16.77 3.89 -8.45
C VAL A 102 -17.77 4.99 -8.07
N LEU A 103 -17.71 5.50 -6.83
CA LEU A 103 -18.71 6.45 -6.32
C LEU A 103 -18.44 7.90 -6.73
N LEU A 104 -17.17 8.31 -6.84
CA LEU A 104 -16.78 9.68 -7.14
C LEU A 104 -16.19 9.86 -8.54
N PHE A 105 -16.16 8.78 -9.36
CA PHE A 105 -15.54 8.75 -10.69
C PHE A 105 -14.08 9.23 -10.70
N ARG A 106 -13.37 9.09 -9.57
CA ARG A 106 -11.98 9.54 -9.41
C ARG A 106 -11.03 8.45 -9.89
N GLN A 107 -10.14 8.82 -10.82
CA GLN A 107 -9.08 7.91 -11.25
C GLN A 107 -7.94 7.93 -10.23
N THR A 108 -7.86 6.86 -9.44
CA THR A 108 -6.73 6.57 -8.55
C THR A 108 -5.96 5.39 -9.10
N LEU A 109 -4.68 5.60 -9.41
CA LEU A 109 -3.76 4.55 -9.78
C LEU A 109 -3.30 3.82 -8.51
N ILE A 110 -3.45 2.50 -8.47
CA ILE A 110 -3.03 1.69 -7.32
C ILE A 110 -1.87 0.81 -7.77
N VAL A 111 -0.72 0.97 -7.12
CA VAL A 111 0.50 0.22 -7.41
C VAL A 111 0.89 -0.56 -6.17
N PHE A 112 0.86 -1.88 -6.28
CA PHE A 112 1.28 -2.79 -5.22
C PHE A 112 2.65 -3.35 -5.56
N VAL A 113 3.65 -3.08 -4.71
CA VAL A 113 4.99 -3.65 -4.86
C VAL A 113 5.10 -4.87 -3.97
N GLU A 114 5.24 -6.04 -4.58
CA GLU A 114 5.41 -7.28 -3.85
C GLU A 114 6.77 -7.31 -3.13
N SER A 115 6.82 -8.05 -2.01
CA SER A 115 8.04 -8.21 -1.22
C SER A 115 9.14 -8.93 -2.00
N VAL A 116 10.38 -8.45 -1.87
CA VAL A 116 11.59 -9.07 -2.39
C VAL A 116 11.70 -10.54 -1.96
N CYS A 117 11.20 -10.88 -0.77
CA CYS A 117 11.28 -12.24 -0.24
C CYS A 117 10.37 -13.25 -0.97
N ARG A 118 9.43 -12.79 -1.82
CA ARG A 118 8.49 -13.63 -2.54
C ARG A 118 9.04 -13.98 -3.92
N THR A 119 9.73 -15.11 -4.02
CA THR A 119 10.36 -15.59 -5.27
C THR A 119 9.47 -16.54 -6.08
N ARG A 120 8.60 -17.31 -5.40
CA ARG A 120 7.83 -18.40 -6.01
C ARG A 120 6.33 -18.13 -6.13
N THR A 121 5.75 -17.44 -5.15
CA THR A 121 4.31 -17.18 -5.10
C THR A 121 4.03 -15.78 -4.56
N LEU A 122 2.96 -15.15 -5.07
CA LEU A 122 2.47 -13.87 -4.54
C LEU A 122 2.04 -14.03 -3.08
N SER A 123 2.18 -12.97 -2.30
CA SER A 123 1.58 -12.87 -0.97
C SER A 123 0.04 -12.97 -1.07
N LEU A 124 -0.63 -13.30 0.03
CA LEU A 124 -2.10 -13.35 0.03
C LEU A 124 -2.71 -12.02 -0.44
N THR A 125 -2.17 -10.91 0.05
CA THR A 125 -2.51 -9.56 -0.41
C THR A 125 -2.25 -9.38 -1.91
N GLY A 126 -1.06 -9.76 -2.39
CA GLY A 126 -0.72 -9.67 -3.80
C GLY A 126 -1.67 -10.49 -4.68
N LYS A 127 -2.06 -11.69 -4.25
CA LYS A 127 -3.07 -12.51 -4.93
C LYS A 127 -4.43 -11.82 -4.97
N ILE A 128 -4.90 -11.28 -3.85
CA ILE A 128 -6.18 -10.57 -3.78
C ILE A 128 -6.18 -9.42 -4.79
N LEU A 129 -5.16 -8.55 -4.75
CA LEU A 129 -5.05 -7.38 -5.62
C LEU A 129 -4.89 -7.74 -7.10
N TYR A 130 -4.11 -8.79 -7.39
CA TYR A 130 -3.93 -9.35 -8.73
C TYR A 130 -5.26 -9.84 -9.31
N TYR A 131 -5.96 -10.72 -8.59
CA TYR A 131 -7.22 -11.29 -9.08
C TYR A 131 -8.37 -10.29 -9.10
N SER A 132 -8.38 -9.29 -8.20
CA SER A 132 -9.38 -8.22 -8.23
C SER A 132 -9.13 -7.19 -9.33
N ARG A 133 -8.00 -7.26 -10.06
CA ARG A 133 -7.64 -6.35 -11.17
C ARG A 133 -7.80 -4.87 -10.81
N CYS A 134 -7.50 -4.54 -9.56
CA CYS A 134 -7.68 -3.19 -9.04
C CYS A 134 -6.36 -2.45 -8.83
N ALA A 135 -5.24 -3.16 -8.92
CA ALA A 135 -3.91 -2.61 -8.74
C ALA A 135 -2.93 -3.23 -9.73
N ASP A 136 -1.94 -2.43 -10.13
CA ASP A 136 -0.77 -2.91 -10.86
C ASP A 136 0.16 -3.58 -9.86
N VAL A 137 0.34 -4.90 -10.03
CA VAL A 137 1.16 -5.71 -9.15
C VAL A 137 2.58 -5.77 -9.71
N ILE A 138 3.50 -5.06 -9.07
CA ILE A 138 4.91 -5.04 -9.41
C ILE A 138 5.62 -6.21 -8.73
N VAL A 139 6.35 -7.00 -9.52
CA VAL A 139 7.15 -8.14 -9.08
C VAL A 139 8.62 -7.94 -9.42
N GLN A 140 9.49 -8.50 -8.58
CA GLN A 140 10.94 -8.36 -8.72
C GLN A 140 11.64 -9.61 -9.26
N TRP A 141 10.91 -10.72 -9.38
CA TRP A 141 11.45 -12.01 -9.84
C TRP A 141 10.81 -12.42 -11.16
N PRO A 142 11.61 -12.79 -12.18
CA PRO A 142 11.07 -13.16 -13.49
C PRO A 142 10.24 -14.45 -13.42
N GLN A 143 10.58 -15.38 -12.53
CA GLN A 143 9.80 -16.61 -12.33
C GLN A 143 8.40 -16.30 -11.78
N LEU A 144 8.26 -15.25 -10.99
CA LEU A 144 6.97 -14.83 -10.45
C LEU A 144 6.13 -14.18 -11.54
N HIS A 145 6.73 -13.38 -12.40
CA HIS A 145 6.06 -12.83 -13.58
C HIS A 145 5.60 -13.93 -14.54
N ALA A 146 6.43 -14.95 -14.78
CA ALA A 146 6.05 -16.10 -15.59
C ALA A 146 4.84 -16.87 -15.03
N ALA A 147 4.71 -16.94 -13.70
CA ALA A 147 3.58 -17.57 -13.04
C ALA A 147 2.32 -16.68 -13.00
N TYR A 148 2.48 -15.36 -13.08
CA TYR A 148 1.40 -14.37 -13.02
C TYR A 148 1.60 -13.31 -14.13
N PRO A 149 1.19 -13.61 -15.37
CA PRO A 149 1.54 -12.80 -16.55
C PRO A 149 1.01 -11.36 -16.51
N ASP A 150 -0.09 -11.09 -15.80
CA ASP A 150 -0.65 -9.73 -15.68
C ASP A 150 0.15 -8.85 -14.68
N THR A 151 1.25 -9.35 -14.12
CA THR A 151 2.14 -8.56 -13.24
C THR A 151 3.13 -7.72 -14.03
N VAL A 152 3.66 -6.66 -13.42
CA VAL A 152 4.71 -5.82 -14.02
C VAL A 152 6.06 -6.22 -13.43
N TYR A 153 6.96 -6.74 -14.26
CA TYR A 153 8.33 -7.06 -13.85
C TYR A 153 9.26 -5.86 -14.03
N LEU A 154 9.85 -5.37 -12.93
CA LEU A 154 10.80 -4.25 -12.96
C LEU A 154 12.21 -4.63 -12.45
N GLY A 155 12.46 -5.92 -12.21
CA GLY A 155 13.72 -6.38 -11.63
C GLY A 155 13.88 -6.03 -10.16
N LEU A 156 15.13 -6.03 -9.68
CA LEU A 156 15.45 -5.83 -8.27
C LEU A 156 15.32 -4.32 -7.92
N LEU A 157 14.29 -3.99 -7.15
CA LEU A 157 14.06 -2.63 -6.66
C LEU A 157 14.56 -2.56 -5.21
N SER A 158 15.88 -2.43 -5.02
CA SER A 158 16.53 -2.29 -3.70
C SER A 158 17.40 -1.05 -3.63
#